data_AF-A0A831YMI4-F1
#
_entry.id   AF-A0A831YMI4-F1
#
_cell.length_a   1.000
_cell.length_b   1.000
_cell.length_c   1.000
_cell.angle_alpha   90.00
_cell.angle_beta   90.00
_cell.angle_gamma   90.00
#
_symmetry.space_group_name_H-M   'P 1'
#
loop_
_entity.id
_entity.type
_entity.pdbx_description
1 polymer ?
#
loop_
_entity_poly.entity_id
_entity_poly.type
_entity_poly.pdbx_seq_one_letter_code
_entity_poly.pdbx_strand_id
1 'polypeptide(L)'
;FQRVTLFPHLDVFGNIAFGLRLARMSQPEIAARVREALDLVRLPGFERREVHTLSGGQAQRVALARAIVNRPKVLLFDEPLSNLDAALRMRTRLELAQLRRRVQATMILVTHDQVEAMTLADRIVVMSDRRIQQVGTPMEIYARPANRFVATFVGSPPMSFLDVTLGEGAGGVARATLPGGAGVDTEVPLASLPASAGWRLGLRAEAVKVVAPGAGLVDAKVEFVERLGDRTLVYLRLADGAAIVAEDAGTSRAAMGDAVSLALGGAAHLFDADDRAHYAPAPTGAQP
;
A
#
# COMPACT_ATOMS: atom_id res chain seq x y z
N PHE A 1 -3.42 -17.90 -8.15
CA PHE A 1 -2.46 -17.98 -9.25
C PHE A 1 -2.68 -16.80 -10.17
N GLN A 2 -1.59 -16.22 -10.66
CA GLN A 2 -1.59 -15.06 -11.56
C GLN A 2 -2.49 -15.24 -12.79
N ARG A 3 -2.58 -16.46 -13.34
CA ARG A 3 -3.53 -16.82 -14.40
C ARG A 3 -4.62 -17.72 -13.86
N VAL A 4 -5.87 -17.37 -14.16
CA VAL A 4 -7.02 -18.20 -13.83
C VAL A 4 -7.03 -19.43 -14.73
N THR A 5 -6.57 -20.56 -14.23
CA THR A 5 -6.60 -21.83 -14.97
C THR A 5 -7.83 -22.63 -14.56
N LEU A 6 -8.91 -22.45 -15.31
CA LEU A 6 -10.08 -23.34 -15.29
C LEU A 6 -9.87 -24.49 -16.29
N PHE A 7 -10.44 -25.66 -16.01
CA PHE A 7 -10.41 -26.79 -16.92
C PHE A 7 -11.36 -26.50 -18.09
N PRO A 8 -10.86 -26.38 -19.33
CA PRO A 8 -11.66 -25.89 -20.45
C PRO A 8 -12.69 -26.90 -20.96
N HIS A 9 -12.48 -28.19 -20.68
CA HIS A 9 -13.36 -29.29 -21.05
C HIS A 9 -14.47 -29.56 -20.01
N LEU A 10 -14.50 -28.79 -18.92
CA LEU A 10 -15.53 -28.88 -17.90
C LEU A 10 -16.36 -27.60 -17.89
N ASP A 11 -17.64 -27.72 -17.55
CA ASP A 11 -18.49 -26.58 -17.21
C ASP A 11 -18.09 -25.98 -15.83
N VAL A 12 -18.77 -24.91 -15.43
CA VAL A 12 -18.56 -24.26 -14.13
C VAL A 12 -18.76 -25.26 -12.97
N PHE A 13 -19.81 -26.08 -13.02
CA PHE A 13 -20.08 -27.09 -12.00
C PHE A 13 -18.92 -28.08 -11.90
N GLY A 14 -18.48 -28.64 -13.03
CA GLY A 14 -17.39 -29.59 -13.10
C GLY A 14 -16.08 -29.01 -12.58
N ASN A 15 -15.80 -27.75 -12.90
CA ASN A 15 -14.63 -27.03 -12.37
C ASN A 15 -14.64 -26.92 -10.85
N ILE A 16 -15.77 -26.51 -10.27
CA ILE A 16 -15.90 -26.31 -8.82
C ILE A 16 -15.96 -27.66 -8.10
N ALA A 17 -16.73 -28.62 -8.63
CA ALA A 17 -16.93 -29.95 -8.04
C ALA A 17 -15.69 -30.86 -8.07
N PHE A 18 -14.68 -30.54 -8.90
CA PHE A 18 -13.54 -31.41 -9.16
C PHE A 18 -12.85 -31.90 -7.88
N GLY A 19 -12.52 -30.99 -6.97
CA GLY A 19 -11.86 -31.33 -5.69
C GLY A 19 -12.74 -32.18 -4.76
N LEU A 20 -14.04 -31.94 -4.75
CA LEU A 20 -15.00 -32.69 -3.94
C LEU A 20 -15.18 -34.13 -4.45
N ARG A 21 -15.15 -34.32 -5.77
CA ARG A 21 -15.20 -35.66 -6.41
C ARG A 21 -13.97 -36.48 -6.06
N LEU A 22 -12.78 -35.88 -6.07
CA LEU A 22 -11.54 -36.53 -5.65
C LEU A 22 -11.60 -36.95 -4.18
N ALA A 23 -12.25 -36.14 -3.33
CA ALA A 23 -12.53 -36.47 -1.94
C ALA A 23 -13.64 -37.52 -1.74
N ARG A 24 -14.17 -38.10 -2.83
CA ARG A 24 -15.23 -39.14 -2.84
C ARG A 24 -16.51 -38.74 -2.09
N MET A 25 -16.84 -37.45 -2.10
CA MET A 25 -18.10 -36.96 -1.53
C MET A 25 -19.32 -37.42 -2.34
N SER A 26 -20.48 -37.51 -1.71
CA SER A 26 -21.72 -37.91 -2.39
C SER A 26 -22.21 -36.81 -3.35
N GLN A 27 -22.90 -37.18 -4.43
CA GLN A 27 -23.42 -36.21 -5.40
C GLN A 27 -24.36 -35.15 -4.78
N PRO A 28 -25.26 -35.49 -3.84
CA PRO A 28 -26.08 -34.49 -3.16
C PRO A 28 -25.25 -33.45 -2.40
N GLU A 29 -24.21 -33.88 -1.67
CA GLU A 29 -23.32 -32.98 -0.95
C GLU A 29 -22.50 -32.10 -1.90
N ILE A 30 -22.01 -32.67 -3.00
CA ILE A 30 -21.29 -31.92 -4.04
C ILE A 30 -22.17 -30.81 -4.59
N ALA A 31 -23.41 -31.14 -4.99
CA ALA A 31 -24.33 -30.16 -5.54
C ALA A 31 -24.66 -29.04 -4.55
N ALA A 32 -24.85 -29.38 -3.26
CA ALA A 32 -25.09 -28.39 -2.22
C ALA A 32 -23.90 -27.44 -2.03
N ARG A 33 -22.67 -27.97 -1.95
CA ARG A 33 -21.46 -27.14 -1.77
C ARG A 33 -21.13 -26.29 -2.99
N VAL A 34 -21.33 -26.80 -4.21
CA VAL A 34 -21.13 -26.02 -5.43
C VAL A 34 -22.09 -24.83 -5.45
N ARG A 35 -23.36 -25.04 -5.10
CA ARG A 35 -24.35 -23.95 -5.02
C ARG A 35 -23.97 -22.89 -3.98
N GLU A 36 -23.61 -23.33 -2.77
CA GLU A 36 -23.12 -22.44 -1.71
C GLU A 36 -21.90 -21.61 -2.17
N ALA A 37 -20.93 -22.26 -2.84
CA ALA A 37 -19.75 -21.57 -3.35
C ALA A 37 -20.08 -20.55 -4.44
N LEU A 38 -21.03 -20.86 -5.34
CA LEU A 38 -21.51 -19.93 -6.37
C LEU A 38 -22.25 -18.73 -5.74
N ASP A 39 -23.04 -18.95 -4.70
CA ASP A 39 -23.71 -17.87 -3.96
C ASP A 39 -22.71 -16.95 -3.25
N LEU A 40 -21.63 -17.52 -2.68
CA LEU A 40 -20.55 -16.75 -2.06
C LEU A 40 -19.88 -15.80 -3.06
N VAL A 41 -19.65 -16.26 -4.29
CA VAL A 41 -19.02 -15.46 -5.36
C VAL A 41 -20.01 -14.70 -6.25
N ARG A 42 -21.30 -14.67 -5.89
CA ARG A 42 -22.38 -13.97 -6.62
C ARG A 42 -22.56 -14.46 -8.08
N LEU A 43 -22.49 -15.77 -8.30
CA LEU A 43 -22.78 -16.42 -9.59
C LEU A 43 -23.87 -17.52 -9.49
N PRO A 44 -25.03 -17.28 -8.86
CA PRO A 44 -26.10 -18.28 -8.83
C PRO A 44 -26.58 -18.59 -10.26
N GLY A 45 -26.86 -19.86 -10.57
CA GLY A 45 -27.35 -20.28 -11.89
C GLY A 45 -26.27 -20.47 -12.97
N PHE A 46 -24.98 -20.27 -12.63
CA PHE A 46 -23.88 -20.42 -13.58
C PHE A 46 -23.40 -21.86 -13.75
N GLU A 47 -23.95 -22.83 -13.01
CA GLU A 47 -23.47 -24.21 -12.91
C GLU A 47 -23.20 -24.85 -14.29
N ARG A 48 -24.10 -24.64 -15.25
CA ARG A 48 -24.03 -25.28 -16.59
C ARG A 48 -23.34 -24.42 -17.66
N ARG A 49 -22.80 -23.25 -17.29
CA ARG A 49 -22.09 -22.39 -18.25
C ARG A 49 -20.78 -23.04 -18.66
N GLU A 50 -20.46 -22.94 -19.94
CA GLU A 50 -19.17 -23.35 -20.46
C GLU A 50 -18.12 -22.27 -20.15
N VAL A 51 -16.94 -22.69 -19.69
CA VAL A 51 -15.90 -21.78 -19.19
C VAL A 51 -15.45 -20.72 -20.21
N HIS A 52 -15.40 -21.08 -21.49
CA HIS A 52 -14.97 -20.17 -22.55
C HIS A 52 -15.99 -19.06 -22.86
N THR A 53 -17.22 -19.19 -22.36
CA THR A 53 -18.27 -18.15 -22.49
C THR A 53 -18.23 -17.12 -21.36
N LEU A 54 -17.37 -17.33 -20.35
CA LEU A 54 -17.26 -16.45 -19.20
C LEU A 54 -16.41 -15.22 -19.52
N SER A 55 -16.83 -14.06 -19.02
CA SER A 55 -15.93 -12.89 -18.97
C SER A 55 -14.75 -13.16 -18.02
N GLY A 56 -13.67 -12.38 -18.13
CA GLY A 56 -12.49 -12.53 -17.26
C GLY A 56 -12.84 -12.49 -15.76
N GLY A 57 -13.70 -11.54 -15.36
CA GLY A 57 -14.17 -11.43 -13.97
C GLY A 57 -15.12 -12.55 -13.54
N GLN A 58 -15.85 -13.18 -14.47
CA GLN A 58 -16.66 -14.36 -14.17
C GLN A 58 -15.77 -15.61 -14.00
N ALA A 59 -14.81 -15.81 -14.90
CA ALA A 59 -13.84 -16.91 -14.80
C ALA A 59 -13.06 -16.85 -13.48
N GLN A 60 -12.63 -15.65 -13.07
CA GLN A 60 -11.98 -15.43 -11.78
C GLN A 60 -12.87 -15.82 -10.60
N ARG A 61 -14.15 -15.44 -10.61
CA ARG A 61 -15.12 -15.82 -9.57
C ARG A 61 -15.37 -17.33 -9.52
N VAL A 62 -15.39 -18.01 -10.67
CA VAL A 62 -15.48 -19.48 -10.73
C VAL A 62 -14.22 -20.12 -10.13
N ALA A 63 -13.03 -19.57 -10.40
CA ALA A 63 -11.79 -20.07 -9.81
C ALA A 63 -11.75 -19.85 -8.29
N LEU A 64 -12.29 -18.73 -7.81
CA LEU A 64 -12.48 -18.46 -6.39
C LEU A 64 -13.46 -19.45 -5.75
N ALA A 65 -14.61 -19.69 -6.39
CA ALA A 65 -15.58 -20.69 -5.95
C ALA A 65 -14.93 -22.08 -5.84
N ARG A 66 -14.13 -22.47 -6.84
CA ARG A 66 -13.35 -23.72 -6.81
C ARG A 66 -12.37 -23.78 -5.64
N ALA A 67 -11.76 -22.65 -5.25
CA ALA A 67 -10.83 -22.61 -4.12
C ALA A 67 -11.55 -22.74 -2.76
N ILE A 68 -12.74 -22.14 -2.61
CA ILE A 68 -13.45 -22.11 -1.32
C ILE A 68 -14.38 -23.30 -1.09
N VAL A 69 -14.78 -24.04 -2.14
CA VAL A 69 -15.77 -25.13 -2.06
C VAL A 69 -15.37 -26.25 -1.08
N ASN A 70 -14.06 -26.48 -0.93
CA ASN A 70 -13.51 -27.47 0.01
C ASN A 70 -13.42 -26.96 1.45
N ARG A 71 -13.84 -25.71 1.72
CA ARG A 71 -13.71 -25.01 3.02
C ARG A 71 -12.28 -25.13 3.59
N PRO A 72 -11.25 -24.69 2.85
CA PRO A 72 -9.87 -24.82 3.31
C PRO A 72 -9.62 -23.93 4.52
N LYS A 73 -8.69 -24.34 5.39
CA LYS A 73 -8.23 -23.51 6.51
C LYS A 73 -7.38 -22.31 6.05
N VAL A 74 -6.71 -22.46 4.90
CA VAL A 74 -5.82 -21.45 4.33
C VAL A 74 -6.14 -21.26 2.85
N LEU A 75 -6.26 -20.00 2.43
CA LEU A 75 -6.41 -19.59 1.03
C LEU A 75 -5.18 -18.78 0.61
N LEU A 76 -4.57 -19.19 -0.50
CA LEU A 76 -3.40 -18.52 -1.06
C LEU A 76 -3.81 -17.83 -2.37
N PHE A 77 -3.66 -16.51 -2.40
CA PHE A 77 -3.89 -15.68 -3.57
C PHE A 77 -2.57 -15.11 -4.04
N ASP A 78 -2.25 -15.37 -5.30
CA ASP A 78 -1.02 -14.96 -5.95
C ASP A 78 -1.39 -13.99 -7.08
N GLU A 79 -1.20 -12.70 -6.81
CA GLU A 79 -1.56 -11.54 -7.62
C GLU A 79 -2.92 -11.68 -8.34
N PRO A 80 -4.02 -11.86 -7.59
CA PRO A 80 -5.30 -12.20 -8.19
C PRO A 80 -5.89 -11.09 -9.06
N LEU A 81 -5.45 -9.84 -8.93
CA LEU A 81 -6.04 -8.68 -9.61
C LEU A 81 -5.13 -8.05 -10.69
N SER A 82 -3.92 -8.58 -10.91
CA SER A 82 -2.90 -7.97 -11.77
C SER A 82 -3.31 -7.88 -13.25
N ASN A 83 -4.11 -8.83 -13.73
CA ASN A 83 -4.56 -8.90 -15.13
C ASN A 83 -5.89 -8.18 -15.41
N LEU A 84 -6.42 -7.43 -14.45
CA LEU A 84 -7.70 -6.72 -14.58
C LEU A 84 -7.48 -5.24 -14.89
N ASP A 85 -8.38 -4.66 -15.68
CA ASP A 85 -8.46 -3.20 -15.85
C ASP A 85 -8.82 -2.50 -14.52
N ALA A 86 -8.64 -1.17 -14.46
CA ALA A 86 -8.82 -0.41 -13.24
C ALA A 86 -10.24 -0.51 -12.64
N ALA A 87 -11.28 -0.47 -13.47
CA ALA A 87 -12.67 -0.53 -13.01
C ALA A 87 -13.01 -1.91 -12.44
N LEU A 88 -12.60 -2.97 -13.15
CA LEU A 88 -12.79 -4.34 -12.70
C LEU A 88 -11.94 -4.66 -11.47
N ARG A 89 -10.73 -4.09 -11.36
CA ARG A 89 -9.87 -4.21 -10.18
C ARG A 89 -10.52 -3.62 -8.94
N MET A 90 -11.04 -2.39 -9.01
CA MET A 90 -11.75 -1.76 -7.89
C MET A 90 -12.94 -2.60 -7.43
N ARG A 91 -13.77 -3.07 -8.36
CA ARG A 91 -14.92 -3.92 -8.04
C ARG A 91 -14.48 -5.23 -7.40
N THR A 92 -13.49 -5.91 -7.97
CA THR A 92 -13.03 -7.22 -7.48
C THR A 92 -12.37 -7.11 -6.11
N ARG A 93 -11.68 -6.00 -5.83
CA ARG A 93 -11.15 -5.68 -4.49
C ARG A 93 -12.26 -5.63 -3.44
N LEU A 94 -13.38 -4.95 -3.73
CA LEU A 94 -14.55 -4.94 -2.84
C LEU A 94 -15.14 -6.34 -2.66
N GLU A 95 -15.20 -7.13 -3.73
CA GLU A 95 -15.68 -8.52 -3.67
C GLU A 95 -14.76 -9.39 -2.78
N LEU A 96 -13.43 -9.25 -2.87
CA LEU A 96 -12.47 -9.94 -2.00
C LEU A 96 -12.57 -9.50 -0.53
N ALA A 97 -12.74 -8.21 -0.27
CA ALA A 97 -12.94 -7.68 1.08
C ALA A 97 -14.21 -8.26 1.72
N GLN A 98 -15.29 -8.40 0.94
CA GLN A 98 -16.53 -9.03 1.40
C GLN A 98 -16.37 -10.54 1.61
N LEU A 99 -15.69 -11.22 0.69
CA LEU A 99 -15.42 -12.65 0.80
C LEU A 99 -14.63 -12.95 2.08
N ARG A 100 -13.60 -12.16 2.37
CA ARG A 100 -12.79 -12.29 3.59
C ARG A 100 -13.64 -12.29 4.87
N ARG A 101 -14.71 -11.50 4.92
CA ARG A 101 -15.63 -11.48 6.07
C ARG A 101 -16.56 -12.69 6.13
N ARG A 102 -16.84 -13.33 4.99
CA ARG A 102 -17.78 -14.45 4.88
C ARG A 102 -17.10 -15.81 5.01
N VAL A 103 -15.82 -15.91 4.64
CA VAL A 103 -15.06 -17.16 4.63
C VAL A 103 -14.20 -17.25 5.89
N GLN A 104 -14.43 -18.29 6.69
CA GLN A 104 -13.64 -18.59 7.89
C GLN A 104 -12.32 -19.29 7.52
N ALA A 105 -11.45 -18.61 6.79
CA ALA A 105 -10.15 -19.13 6.39
C ALA A 105 -9.08 -18.04 6.53
N THR A 106 -7.84 -18.45 6.87
CA THR A 106 -6.68 -17.57 6.80
C THR A 106 -6.39 -17.27 5.33
N MET A 107 -6.40 -16.00 4.95
CA MET A 107 -6.10 -15.57 3.58
C MET A 107 -4.69 -14.97 3.53
N ILE A 108 -3.85 -15.51 2.65
CA ILE A 108 -2.55 -14.92 2.30
C ILE A 108 -2.67 -14.40 0.87
N LEU A 109 -2.47 -13.09 0.70
CA LEU A 109 -2.53 -12.39 -0.58
C LEU A 109 -1.15 -11.83 -0.92
N VAL A 110 -0.63 -12.19 -2.09
CA VAL A 110 0.56 -11.58 -2.69
C VAL A 110 0.10 -10.57 -3.73
N THR A 111 0.62 -9.35 -3.67
CA THR A 111 0.32 -8.27 -4.61
C THR A 111 1.49 -7.30 -4.71
N HIS A 112 1.62 -6.65 -5.85
CA HIS A 112 2.50 -5.51 -6.06
C HIS A 112 1.75 -4.17 -5.97
N ASP A 113 0.42 -4.20 -5.87
CA ASP A 113 -0.43 -3.00 -5.76
C ASP A 113 -0.56 -2.59 -4.29
N GLN A 114 -0.02 -1.43 -3.95
CA GLN A 114 -0.05 -0.90 -2.60
C GLN A 114 -1.49 -0.68 -2.10
N VAL A 115 -2.41 -0.23 -2.96
CA VAL A 115 -3.78 0.04 -2.56
C VAL A 115 -4.49 -1.26 -2.20
N GLU A 116 -4.20 -2.36 -2.89
CA GLU A 116 -4.67 -3.69 -2.48
C GLU A 116 -4.16 -4.08 -1.10
N ALA A 117 -2.85 -3.95 -0.86
CA ALA A 117 -2.25 -4.30 0.43
C ALA A 117 -2.86 -3.45 1.57
N MET A 118 -2.99 -2.14 1.35
CA MET A 118 -3.48 -1.19 2.35
C MET A 118 -4.98 -1.34 2.66
N THR A 119 -5.78 -1.87 1.74
CA THR A 119 -7.25 -1.98 1.92
C THR A 119 -7.75 -3.37 2.29
N LEU A 120 -7.02 -4.42 1.92
CA LEU A 120 -7.45 -5.81 2.13
C LEU A 120 -6.80 -6.48 3.35
N ALA A 121 -5.61 -6.05 3.74
CA ALA A 121 -4.82 -6.74 4.75
C ALA A 121 -5.17 -6.31 6.17
N ASP A 122 -5.20 -7.27 7.11
CA ASP A 122 -5.07 -6.97 8.54
C ASP A 122 -3.62 -6.68 8.91
N ARG A 123 -2.71 -7.43 8.29
CA ARG A 123 -1.27 -7.34 8.46
C ARG A 123 -0.60 -7.46 7.10
N ILE A 124 0.37 -6.61 6.87
CA ILE A 124 1.20 -6.59 5.67
C ILE A 124 2.58 -7.13 6.04
N VAL A 125 3.15 -7.96 5.16
CA VAL A 125 4.54 -8.41 5.23
C VAL A 125 5.25 -7.79 4.03
N VAL A 126 6.09 -6.79 4.27
CA VAL A 126 6.89 -6.16 3.22
C VAL A 126 8.17 -6.97 3.04
N MET A 127 8.47 -7.34 1.79
CA MET A 127 9.63 -8.15 1.45
C MET A 127 10.49 -7.47 0.38
N SER A 128 11.80 -7.63 0.49
CA SER A 128 12.79 -7.25 -0.52
C SER A 128 13.94 -8.25 -0.51
N ASP A 129 14.45 -8.63 -1.68
CA ASP A 129 15.58 -9.56 -1.84
C ASP A 129 15.44 -10.85 -1.01
N ARG A 130 14.23 -11.44 -1.00
CA ARG A 130 13.86 -12.64 -0.22
C ARG A 130 13.95 -12.47 1.30
N ARG A 131 14.05 -11.23 1.80
CA ARG A 131 14.07 -10.88 3.23
C ARG A 131 12.82 -10.10 3.61
N ILE A 132 12.28 -10.39 4.79
CA ILE A 132 11.22 -9.58 5.38
C ILE A 132 11.86 -8.28 5.86
N GLN A 133 11.31 -7.16 5.40
CA GLN A 133 11.74 -5.81 5.76
C GLN A 133 10.94 -5.29 6.95
N GLN A 134 9.63 -5.53 6.96
CA GLN A 134 8.74 -5.12 8.04
C GLN A 134 7.46 -5.96 8.03
N VAL A 135 6.88 -6.16 9.22
CA VAL A 135 5.54 -6.71 9.40
C VAL A 135 4.76 -5.79 10.33
N GLY A 136 3.53 -5.45 9.96
CA GLY A 136 2.67 -4.58 10.76
C GLY A 136 1.28 -4.45 10.15
N THR A 137 0.39 -3.72 10.81
CA THR A 137 -0.87 -3.28 10.20
C THR A 137 -0.59 -2.29 9.06
N PRO A 138 -1.53 -2.08 8.13
CA PRO A 138 -1.36 -1.11 7.05
C PRO A 138 -0.89 0.27 7.55
N MET A 139 -1.52 0.78 8.61
CA MET A 139 -1.20 2.11 9.14
C MET A 139 0.11 2.14 9.94
N GLU A 140 0.49 1.07 10.63
CA GLU A 140 1.80 0.97 11.27
C GLU A 140 2.93 1.06 10.23
N ILE A 141 2.81 0.32 9.11
CA ILE A 141 3.82 0.34 8.05
C ILE A 141 3.87 1.70 7.36
N TYR A 142 2.71 2.32 7.12
CA TYR A 142 2.65 3.63 6.48
C TYR A 142 3.25 4.75 7.35
N ALA A 143 2.86 4.78 8.63
CA ALA A 143 3.24 5.83 9.58
C ALA A 143 4.66 5.66 10.12
N ARG A 144 5.09 4.41 10.36
CA ARG A 144 6.40 4.09 10.95
C ARG A 144 7.14 3.03 10.12
N PRO A 145 7.55 3.33 8.88
CA PRO A 145 8.35 2.42 8.07
C PRO A 145 9.69 2.08 8.74
N ALA A 146 10.06 0.81 8.85
CA ALA A 146 11.25 0.38 9.60
C ALA A 146 12.58 0.86 8.99
N ASN A 147 12.59 1.12 7.67
CA ASN A 147 13.76 1.54 6.94
C ASN A 147 13.38 2.32 5.68
N ARG A 148 14.38 2.90 5.00
CA ARG A 148 14.20 3.70 3.79
C ARG A 148 13.47 2.95 2.69
N PHE A 149 13.80 1.68 2.48
CA PHE A 149 13.13 0.86 1.47
C PHE A 149 11.62 0.79 1.72
N VAL A 150 11.18 0.50 2.95
CA VAL A 150 9.74 0.44 3.25
C VAL A 150 9.08 1.81 3.10
N ALA A 151 9.77 2.88 3.50
CA ALA A 151 9.28 4.25 3.38
C ALA A 151 9.06 4.69 1.92
N THR A 152 9.94 4.27 1.01
CA THR A 152 9.80 4.49 -0.44
C THR A 152 8.80 3.53 -1.07
N PHE A 153 8.73 2.28 -0.61
CA PHE A 153 7.92 1.23 -1.21
C PHE A 153 6.44 1.32 -0.85
N VAL A 154 6.09 1.83 0.34
CA VAL A 154 4.70 1.93 0.81
C VAL A 154 4.28 3.39 0.82
N GLY A 155 3.28 3.75 0.00
CA GLY A 155 2.81 5.11 -0.22
C GLY A 155 3.00 5.51 -1.69
N SER A 156 1.99 6.19 -2.23
CA SER A 156 2.02 6.74 -3.58
C SER A 156 1.53 8.18 -3.52
N PRO A 157 2.39 9.18 -3.79
CA PRO A 157 3.78 9.04 -4.25
C PRO A 157 4.75 8.50 -3.16
N PRO A 158 5.95 8.00 -3.56
CA PRO A 158 6.99 7.57 -2.61
C PRO A 158 7.43 8.70 -1.65
N MET A 159 7.90 8.32 -0.46
CA MET A 159 8.49 9.29 0.48
C MET A 159 9.72 9.98 -0.15
N SER A 160 9.80 11.30 -0.01
CA SER A 160 10.95 12.12 -0.40
C SER A 160 11.99 12.15 0.73
N PHE A 161 13.27 12.36 0.42
CA PHE A 161 14.34 12.40 1.42
C PHE A 161 15.21 13.62 1.24
N LEU A 162 15.55 14.27 2.35
CA LEU A 162 16.51 15.37 2.41
C LEU A 162 17.68 14.99 3.31
N ASP A 163 18.90 15.25 2.85
CA ASP A 163 20.08 15.13 3.69
C ASP A 163 20.07 16.28 4.72
N VAL A 164 20.23 15.92 5.99
CA VAL A 164 20.16 16.87 7.11
C VAL A 164 21.31 16.65 8.07
N THR A 165 21.64 17.70 8.83
CA THR A 165 22.47 17.57 10.03
C THR A 165 21.57 17.70 11.25
N LEU A 166 21.83 16.88 12.27
CA LEU A 166 21.07 16.93 13.51
C LEU A 166 21.81 17.72 14.57
N GLY A 167 21.08 18.60 15.24
CA GLY A 167 21.51 19.31 16.44
C GLY A 167 20.46 19.20 17.55
N GLU A 168 20.69 19.92 18.64
CA GLU A 168 19.74 19.99 19.75
C GLU A 168 18.64 21.01 19.44
N GLY A 169 17.40 20.55 19.49
CA GLY A 169 16.17 21.35 19.35
C GLY A 169 15.52 21.68 20.68
N ALA A 170 14.35 22.30 20.62
CA ALA A 170 13.61 22.65 21.84
C ALA A 170 13.22 21.40 22.63
N GLY A 171 13.45 21.41 23.95
CA GLY A 171 13.09 20.28 24.81
C GLY A 171 13.92 19.01 24.60
N GLY A 172 15.11 19.12 23.99
CA GLY A 172 16.04 17.99 23.80
C GLY A 172 15.68 17.05 22.64
N VAL A 173 14.74 17.45 21.79
CA VAL A 173 14.46 16.74 20.53
C VAL A 173 15.57 17.00 19.51
N ALA A 174 15.68 16.12 18.52
CA ALA A 174 16.58 16.33 17.40
C ALA A 174 16.03 17.45 16.51
N ARG A 175 16.86 18.47 16.25
CA ARG A 175 16.60 19.51 15.26
C ARG A 175 17.33 19.18 13.98
N ALA A 176 16.57 18.99 12.90
CA ALA A 176 17.12 18.75 11.57
C ALA A 176 17.37 20.08 10.85
N THR A 177 18.63 20.35 10.52
CA THR A 177 19.01 21.47 9.64
C THR A 177 18.89 21.02 8.20
N LEU A 178 17.98 21.66 7.48
CA LEU A 178 17.61 21.39 6.09
C LEU A 178 18.62 22.03 5.11
N PRO A 179 18.63 21.60 3.84
CA PRO A 179 19.28 22.35 2.78
C PRO A 179 18.78 23.80 2.75
N GLY A 180 19.70 24.76 2.74
CA GLY A 180 19.38 26.20 2.89
C GLY A 180 19.50 26.73 4.32
N GLY A 181 19.77 25.88 5.31
CA GLY A 181 20.13 26.27 6.69
C GLY A 181 18.94 26.48 7.63
N ALA A 182 17.70 26.40 7.14
CA ALA A 182 16.54 26.38 8.01
C ALA A 182 16.53 25.12 8.88
N GLY A 183 16.09 25.24 10.14
CA GLY A 183 16.02 24.11 11.06
C GLY A 183 14.60 23.78 11.46
N VAL A 184 14.24 22.49 11.42
CA VAL A 184 12.96 21.95 11.89
C VAL A 184 13.18 21.04 13.09
N ASP A 185 12.45 21.29 14.17
CA ASP A 185 12.45 20.40 15.33
C ASP A 185 11.62 19.16 15.00
N THR A 186 12.17 17.98 15.26
CA THR A 186 11.47 16.70 15.10
C THR A 186 10.77 16.30 16.40
N GLU A 187 10.05 15.18 16.39
CA GLU A 187 9.49 14.59 17.62
C GLU A 187 10.46 13.61 18.30
N VAL A 188 11.61 13.30 17.68
CA VAL A 188 12.52 12.27 18.16
C VAL A 188 13.50 12.85 19.17
N PRO A 189 13.62 12.31 20.40
CA PRO A 189 14.62 12.76 21.36
C PRO A 189 16.04 12.60 20.80
N LEU A 190 16.85 13.67 20.79
CA LEU A 190 18.23 13.59 20.27
C LEU A 190 19.05 12.53 21.00
N ALA A 191 18.86 12.43 22.33
CA ALA A 191 19.55 11.45 23.17
C ALA A 191 19.21 9.98 22.84
N SER A 192 18.12 9.72 22.11
CA SER A 192 17.75 8.37 21.67
C SER A 192 18.41 7.96 20.36
N LEU A 193 19.01 8.92 19.64
CA LEU A 193 19.62 8.68 18.34
C LEU A 193 21.07 8.17 18.51
N PRO A 194 21.50 7.18 17.71
CA PRO A 194 22.89 6.78 17.66
C PRO A 194 23.78 7.93 17.14
N ALA A 195 25.06 7.91 17.52
CA ALA A 195 26.04 8.76 16.87
C ALA A 195 26.23 8.28 15.41
N SER A 196 25.55 8.93 14.47
CA SER A 196 25.65 8.67 13.03
C SER A 196 26.03 9.95 12.30
N ALA A 197 26.87 9.81 11.28
CA ALA A 197 26.99 10.81 10.21
C ALA A 197 25.92 10.52 9.14
N GLY A 198 25.50 11.53 8.37
CA GLY A 198 24.60 11.31 7.23
C GLY A 198 23.15 10.98 7.60
N TRP A 199 22.48 11.92 8.27
CA TRP A 199 21.05 11.80 8.58
C TRP A 199 20.19 12.22 7.40
N ARG A 200 19.05 11.57 7.26
CA ARG A 200 18.03 11.92 6.26
C ARG A 200 16.69 12.17 6.90
N LEU A 201 16.02 13.21 6.44
CA LEU A 201 14.65 13.55 6.78
C LEU A 201 13.74 13.02 5.68
N GLY A 202 12.89 12.06 6.03
CA GLY A 202 11.84 11.53 5.17
C GLY A 202 10.57 12.37 5.27
N LEU A 203 10.02 12.72 4.12
CA LEU A 203 8.84 13.58 3.97
C LEU A 203 7.82 12.90 3.05
N ARG A 204 6.63 12.63 3.60
CA ARG A 204 5.46 12.24 2.80
C ARG A 204 4.95 13.44 2.01
N ALA A 205 4.33 13.23 0.85
CA ALA A 205 3.84 14.34 0.05
C ALA A 205 2.77 15.17 0.79
N GLU A 206 1.88 14.51 1.53
CA GLU A 206 0.86 15.18 2.35
C GLU A 206 1.43 16.00 3.53
N ALA A 207 2.69 15.74 3.91
CA ALA A 207 3.42 16.47 4.95
C ALA A 207 4.15 17.72 4.41
N VAL A 208 4.17 17.93 3.08
CA VAL A 208 4.82 19.08 2.45
C VAL A 208 3.76 19.98 1.82
N LYS A 209 3.78 21.26 2.18
CA LYS A 209 2.88 22.28 1.61
C LYS A 209 3.67 23.29 0.79
N VAL A 210 3.18 23.54 -0.42
CA VAL A 210 3.70 24.59 -1.29
C VAL A 210 3.16 25.92 -0.79
N VAL A 211 4.06 26.86 -0.50
CA VAL A 211 3.75 28.21 -0.05
C VAL A 211 4.47 29.23 -0.92
N ALA A 212 4.08 30.50 -0.79
CA ALA A 212 4.72 31.59 -1.52
C ALA A 212 6.23 31.65 -1.23
N PRO A 213 7.06 32.09 -2.20
CA PRO A 213 8.49 32.31 -1.98
C PRO A 213 8.78 33.10 -0.71
N GLY A 214 9.74 32.63 0.10
CA GLY A 214 10.14 33.20 1.37
C GLY A 214 9.20 32.93 2.56
N ALA A 215 8.05 32.29 2.34
CA ALA A 215 7.09 31.97 3.41
C ALA A 215 7.28 30.56 4.01
N GLY A 216 8.19 29.76 3.45
CA GLY A 216 8.49 28.40 3.88
C GLY A 216 9.88 28.26 4.49
N LEU A 217 10.25 27.02 4.81
CA LEU A 217 11.56 26.66 5.36
C LEU A 217 12.60 26.38 4.27
N VAL A 218 12.17 25.90 3.12
CA VAL A 218 13.06 25.45 2.03
C VAL A 218 12.55 25.98 0.71
N ASP A 219 13.42 26.61 -0.07
CA ASP A 219 13.09 27.07 -1.41
C ASP A 219 13.25 25.94 -2.44
N ALA A 220 12.33 25.91 -3.40
CA ALA A 220 12.34 24.94 -4.47
C ALA A 220 11.77 25.51 -5.77
N LYS A 221 12.06 24.82 -6.88
CA LYS A 221 11.49 25.10 -8.19
C LYS A 221 10.55 23.97 -8.59
N VAL A 222 9.37 24.33 -9.09
CA VAL A 222 8.40 23.35 -9.60
C VAL A 222 8.90 22.79 -10.93
N GLU A 223 9.13 21.48 -10.99
CA GLU A 223 9.52 20.77 -12.22
C GLU A 223 8.32 20.19 -12.96
N PHE A 224 7.33 19.70 -12.22
CA PHE A 224 6.14 19.06 -12.80
C PHE A 224 4.95 19.17 -11.86
N VAL A 225 3.75 19.25 -12.42
CA VAL A 225 2.49 19.34 -11.68
C VAL A 225 1.53 18.29 -12.21
N GLU A 226 1.14 17.37 -11.35
CA GLU A 226 0.20 16.31 -11.66
C GLU A 226 -1.16 16.63 -11.04
N ARG A 227 -2.17 16.87 -11.89
CA ARG A 227 -3.53 17.25 -11.48
C ARG A 227 -4.42 16.02 -11.48
N LEU A 228 -4.79 15.55 -10.29
CA LEU A 228 -5.58 14.33 -10.09
C LEU A 228 -7.07 14.61 -9.83
N GLY A 229 -7.46 15.88 -9.80
CA GLY A 229 -8.84 16.32 -9.59
C GLY A 229 -9.09 16.72 -8.13
N ASP A 230 -9.06 15.77 -7.21
CA ASP A 230 -9.25 16.00 -5.76
C ASP A 230 -8.01 16.60 -5.10
N ARG A 231 -6.82 16.27 -5.62
CA ARG A 231 -5.53 16.80 -5.19
C ARG A 231 -4.59 17.09 -6.36
N THR A 232 -3.53 17.82 -6.05
CA THR A 232 -2.43 18.13 -6.97
C THR A 232 -1.13 17.66 -6.37
N LEU A 233 -0.37 16.84 -7.07
CA LEU A 233 1.01 16.51 -6.69
C LEU A 233 1.95 17.47 -7.39
N VAL A 234 2.83 18.11 -6.62
CA VAL A 234 3.79 19.10 -7.10
C VAL A 234 5.19 18.51 -6.93
N TYR A 235 5.86 18.25 -8.03
CA TYR A 235 7.22 17.71 -8.07
C TYR A 235 8.21 18.86 -8.13
N LEU A 236 9.14 18.88 -7.17
CA LEU A 236 9.94 20.02 -6.80
C LEU A 236 11.43 19.66 -6.80
N ARG A 237 12.26 20.62 -7.19
CA ARG A 237 13.71 20.54 -7.16
C ARG A 237 14.28 21.61 -6.26
N LEU A 238 15.12 21.21 -5.31
CA LEU A 238 15.84 22.12 -4.43
C LEU A 238 17.12 22.63 -5.11
N ALA A 239 17.73 23.67 -4.54
CA ALA A 239 18.96 24.26 -5.07
C ALA A 239 20.16 23.29 -5.09
N ASP A 240 20.18 22.32 -4.18
CA ASP A 240 21.19 21.25 -4.08
C ASP A 240 20.92 20.06 -5.02
N GLY A 241 19.80 20.08 -5.75
CA GLY A 241 19.39 19.02 -6.66
C GLY A 241 18.47 17.97 -6.04
N ALA A 242 18.15 18.04 -4.74
CA ALA A 242 17.23 17.09 -4.12
C ALA A 242 15.82 17.19 -4.72
N ALA A 243 15.15 16.03 -4.87
CA ALA A 243 13.77 15.93 -5.34
C ALA A 243 12.81 15.82 -4.16
N ILE A 244 11.75 16.62 -4.16
CA ILE A 244 10.63 16.51 -3.21
C ILE A 244 9.32 16.43 -3.99
N VAL A 245 8.37 15.68 -3.45
CA VAL A 245 6.97 15.75 -3.87
C VAL A 245 6.13 16.35 -2.75
N ALA A 246 5.27 17.31 -3.09
CA ALA A 246 4.30 17.91 -2.18
C ALA A 246 2.87 17.60 -2.65
N GLU A 247 1.94 17.49 -1.70
CA GLU A 247 0.51 17.37 -1.99
C GLU A 247 -0.23 18.67 -1.62
N ASP A 248 -0.84 19.26 -2.63
CA ASP A 248 -1.68 20.45 -2.52
C ASP A 248 -3.12 20.13 -2.93
N ALA A 249 -4.04 21.06 -2.65
CA ALA A 249 -5.45 20.92 -3.02
C ALA A 249 -5.62 20.75 -4.54
N GLY A 250 -6.73 20.13 -4.98
CA GLY A 250 -7.06 20.00 -6.40
C GLY A 250 -7.16 21.34 -7.14
N THR A 251 -7.43 22.42 -6.41
CA THR A 251 -7.50 23.80 -6.92
C THR A 251 -6.16 24.54 -6.94
N SER A 252 -5.03 23.83 -6.71
CA SER A 252 -3.69 24.41 -6.70
C SER A 252 -3.39 25.21 -7.96
N ARG A 253 -2.80 26.39 -7.77
CA ARG A 253 -2.37 27.29 -8.84
C ARG A 253 -0.90 27.14 -9.22
N ALA A 254 -0.17 26.22 -8.58
CA ALA A 254 1.23 25.97 -8.91
C ALA A 254 1.37 25.58 -10.40
N ALA A 255 2.40 26.12 -11.03
CA ALA A 255 2.75 25.88 -12.42
C ALA A 255 4.21 25.46 -12.55
N MET A 256 4.51 24.72 -13.61
CA MET A 256 5.88 24.34 -13.95
C MET A 256 6.74 25.59 -14.13
N GLY A 257 7.92 25.60 -13.49
CA GLY A 257 8.86 26.70 -13.53
C GLY A 257 8.72 27.71 -12.38
N ASP A 258 7.62 27.65 -11.61
CA ASP A 258 7.43 28.52 -10.45
C ASP A 258 8.55 28.33 -9.42
N ALA A 259 9.06 29.45 -8.90
CA ALA A 259 9.81 29.45 -7.65
C ALA A 259 8.80 29.45 -6.50
N VAL A 260 8.98 28.55 -5.55
CA VAL A 260 8.10 28.37 -4.38
C VAL A 260 8.95 28.10 -3.14
N SER A 261 8.34 28.22 -1.97
CA SER A 261 8.92 27.69 -0.74
C SER A 261 8.05 26.57 -0.18
N LEU A 262 8.64 25.75 0.68
CA LEU A 262 8.00 24.57 1.25
C LEU A 262 7.84 24.76 2.76
N ALA A 263 6.60 24.64 3.22
CA ALA A 263 6.30 24.45 4.63
C ALA A 263 6.22 22.95 4.93
N LEU A 264 6.93 22.51 5.96
CA LEU A 264 6.93 21.11 6.39
C LEU A 264 5.99 20.99 7.60
N GLY A 265 5.08 20.02 7.56
CA GLY A 265 4.14 19.72 8.64
C GLY A 265 4.16 18.24 9.02
N GLY A 266 3.78 17.94 10.26
CA GLY A 266 3.69 16.57 10.78
C GLY A 266 5.02 16.01 11.29
N ALA A 267 4.96 14.77 11.80
CA ALA A 267 6.12 14.05 12.32
C ALA A 267 7.06 13.67 11.17
N ALA A 268 8.23 14.30 11.12
CA ALA A 268 9.23 13.98 10.12
C ALA A 268 9.97 12.68 10.47
N HIS A 269 10.15 11.82 9.47
CA HIS A 269 10.78 10.50 9.64
C HIS A 269 12.31 10.67 9.60
N LEU A 270 13.03 10.23 10.63
CA LEU A 270 14.50 10.28 10.62
C LEU A 270 15.08 8.94 10.19
N PHE A 271 16.06 8.99 9.28
CA PHE A 271 16.81 7.81 8.83
C PHE A 271 18.31 8.02 9.03
N ASP A 272 18.99 7.02 9.57
CA ASP A 272 20.45 7.02 9.74
C ASP A 272 21.19 6.63 8.45
N ALA A 273 22.52 6.55 8.49
CA ALA A 273 23.35 6.16 7.34
C ALA A 273 23.07 4.74 6.83
N ASP A 274 22.59 3.85 7.70
CA ASP A 274 22.28 2.45 7.39
C ASP A 274 20.84 2.27 6.89
N ASP A 275 20.18 3.36 6.49
CA ASP A 275 18.79 3.41 6.04
C ASP A 275 17.76 3.02 7.13
N ARG A 276 18.13 2.94 8.42
CA ARG A 276 17.19 2.56 9.49
C ARG A 276 16.41 3.77 9.97
N ALA A 277 15.12 3.57 10.24
CA ALA A 277 14.24 4.62 10.70
C ALA A 277 14.26 4.78 12.23
N HIS A 278 14.13 6.02 12.68
CA HIS A 278 14.10 6.40 14.09
C HIS A 278 12.86 7.25 14.37
N TYR A 279 12.15 6.92 15.45
CA TYR A 279 10.86 7.53 15.81
C TYR A 279 10.83 7.97 17.25
N ALA A 280 9.97 8.94 17.53
CA ALA A 280 9.59 9.26 18.90
C ALA A 280 9.02 8.00 19.59
N PRO A 281 9.37 7.76 20.86
CA PRO A 281 8.73 6.71 21.66
C PRO A 281 7.22 6.82 21.53
N ALA A 282 6.52 5.70 21.36
CA ALA A 282 5.06 5.74 21.39
C ALA A 282 4.60 6.35 22.73
N PRO A 283 3.62 7.28 22.72
CA PRO A 283 3.09 7.80 23.97
C PRO A 283 2.62 6.62 24.82
N THR A 284 3.06 6.58 26.08
CA THR A 284 2.81 5.50 27.02
C THR A 284 1.29 5.37 27.23
N GLY A 285 0.62 4.50 26.47
CA GLY A 285 -0.84 4.36 26.52
C GLY A 285 -1.53 3.98 25.20
N ALA A 286 -0.87 4.06 24.05
CA ALA A 286 -1.43 3.54 22.80
C ALA A 286 -1.04 2.06 22.63
N GLN A 287 -1.91 1.15 23.05
CA GLN A 287 -1.80 -0.27 22.67
C GLN A 287 -2.16 -0.45 21.18
N PRO A 288 -1.55 -1.45 20.51
CA PRO A 288 -1.71 -1.70 19.06
C PRO A 288 -3.14 -2.11 18.67
#